data_AF-A0A5U8KDV0-F1
#
_entry.id   AF-A0A5U8KDV0-F1
#
_cell.length_a   1.000
_cell.length_b   1.000
_cell.length_c   1.000
_cell.angle_alpha   90.00
_cell.angle_beta   90.00
_cell.angle_gamma   90.00
#
_symmetry.space_group_name_H-M   'P 1'
#
loop_
_entity.id
_entity.type
_entity.pdbx_description
1 polymer ?
#
loop_
_entity_poly.entity_id
_entity_poly.type
_entity_poly.pdbx_seq_one_letter_code
_entity_poly.pdbx_strand_id
1 'polypeptide(L)'
;MMYGTRKELNKILKRMFGNDEHFTLLVWTTQDVMAQVENMTESEASAILQEIASVANHTEEGISYRTVQDMYAGLRAEIPTVIVPADLLARLTDVVGLALDAEDA
;
A
#
# COMPACT_ATOMS: atom_id res chain seq x y z
N MET A 1 -6.56 -22.97 3.45
CA MET A 1 -5.38 -23.69 3.96
C MET A 1 -4.54 -22.64 4.66
N MET A 2 -4.49 -22.65 5.99
CA MET A 2 -3.89 -21.56 6.78
C MET A 2 -2.38 -21.83 6.87
N TYR A 3 -1.56 -20.98 6.24
CA TYR A 3 -0.11 -20.99 6.46
C TYR A 3 0.10 -20.79 7.97
N GLY A 4 0.89 -21.67 8.60
CA GLY A 4 0.95 -21.87 10.04
C GLY A 4 1.06 -20.61 10.91
N THR A 5 0.83 -20.77 12.21
CA THR A 5 0.91 -19.70 13.20
C THR A 5 2.24 -18.92 13.09
N ARG A 6 2.28 -17.64 13.52
CA ARG A 6 3.52 -16.81 13.56
C ARG A 6 4.72 -17.56 14.13
N LYS A 7 4.49 -18.42 15.12
CA LYS A 7 5.51 -19.25 15.78
C LYS A 7 6.07 -20.34 14.84
N GLU A 8 5.23 -20.95 14.01
CA GLU A 8 5.63 -21.97 13.05
C GLU A 8 6.40 -21.37 11.88
N LEU A 9 5.95 -20.23 11.34
CA LEU A 9 6.69 -19.50 10.30
C LEU A 9 8.08 -19.09 10.79
N ASN A 10 8.19 -18.49 11.97
CA ASN A 10 9.48 -18.15 12.56
C ASN A 10 10.39 -19.37 12.78
N LYS A 11 9.82 -20.53 13.16
CA LYS A 11 10.59 -21.76 13.35
C LYS A 11 11.10 -22.35 12.03
N ILE A 12 10.32 -22.23 10.96
CA ILE A 12 10.72 -22.67 9.61
C ILE A 12 11.80 -21.74 9.07
N LEU A 13 11.62 -20.41 9.19
CA LEU A 13 12.59 -19.42 8.74
C LEU A 13 13.95 -19.56 9.45
N LYS A 14 13.94 -19.69 10.78
CA LYS A 14 15.17 -19.94 11.57
C LYS A 14 15.89 -21.26 11.25
N ARG A 15 15.22 -22.22 10.59
CA ARG A 15 15.88 -23.46 10.12
C ARG A 15 16.43 -23.33 8.70
N MET A 16 15.79 -22.50 7.86
CA MET A 16 16.17 -22.34 6.47
C MET A 16 17.31 -21.34 6.29
N PHE A 17 17.37 -20.33 7.15
CA PHE A 17 18.44 -19.33 7.17
C PHE A 17 19.36 -19.57 8.37
N GLY A 18 20.67 -19.42 8.15
CA GLY A 18 21.66 -19.50 9.23
C GLY A 18 21.49 -18.35 10.23
N ASN A 19 21.98 -18.51 11.47
CA ASN A 19 21.88 -17.47 12.50
C ASN A 19 22.56 -16.14 12.11
N ASP A 20 23.47 -16.15 11.13
CA ASP A 20 24.23 -14.99 10.66
C ASP A 20 23.61 -14.35 9.40
N GLU A 21 22.55 -14.93 8.84
CA GLU A 21 21.86 -14.41 7.66
C GLU A 21 20.70 -13.51 8.06
N HIS A 22 20.78 -12.23 7.67
CA HIS A 22 19.66 -11.30 7.83
C HIS A 22 18.65 -11.57 6.73
N PHE A 23 17.45 -12.01 7.09
CA PHE A 23 16.34 -12.18 6.16
C PHE A 23 15.15 -11.35 6.61
N THR A 24 14.50 -10.72 5.64
CA THR A 24 13.27 -9.98 5.81
C THR A 24 12.10 -10.86 5.42
N LEU A 25 11.15 -11.05 6.33
CA LEU A 25 9.85 -11.62 5.97
C LEU A 25 8.83 -10.49 5.81
N LEU A 26 8.49 -10.16 4.57
CA LEU A 26 7.44 -9.20 4.24
C LEU A 26 6.16 -9.97 3.96
N VAL A 27 5.24 -10.01 4.93
CA VAL A 27 3.90 -10.60 4.77
C VAL A 27 2.89 -9.48 4.59
N TRP A 28 3.02 -8.76 3.49
CA TRP A 28 2.07 -7.73 3.09
C TRP A 28 1.70 -7.97 1.64
N THR A 29 0.40 -8.17 1.40
CA THR A 29 -0.14 -8.13 0.04
C THR A 29 -0.63 -6.72 -0.27
N THR A 30 -0.77 -6.40 -1.55
CA THR A 30 -1.41 -5.15 -1.99
C THR A 30 -2.80 -4.99 -1.37
N GLN A 31 -3.55 -6.09 -1.26
CA GLN A 31 -4.88 -6.10 -0.63
C GLN A 31 -4.83 -5.76 0.86
N ASP A 32 -3.85 -6.29 1.60
CA ASP A 32 -3.70 -6.00 3.03
C ASP A 32 -3.37 -4.52 3.28
N VAL A 33 -2.57 -3.92 2.39
CA VAL A 33 -2.20 -2.50 2.46
C VAL A 33 -3.40 -1.61 2.10
N MET A 34 -4.12 -1.93 1.02
CA MET A 34 -5.34 -1.21 0.64
C MET A 34 -6.43 -1.28 1.72
N ALA A 35 -6.52 -2.39 2.45
CA ALA A 35 -7.48 -2.54 3.54
C ALA A 35 -7.21 -1.61 4.74
N GLN A 36 -6.04 -0.95 4.81
CA GLN A 36 -5.70 -0.06 5.93
C GLN A 36 -6.34 1.32 5.83
N VAL A 37 -6.73 1.76 4.64
CA VAL A 37 -7.30 3.10 4.40
C VAL A 37 -8.38 3.05 3.32
N GLU A 38 -9.51 3.70 3.58
CA GLU A 38 -10.58 3.83 2.60
C GLU A 38 -10.11 4.62 1.37
N ASN A 39 -10.41 4.10 0.17
CA ASN A 39 -10.09 4.70 -1.14
C ASN A 39 -8.60 4.76 -1.52
N MET A 40 -7.74 3.98 -0.87
CA MET A 40 -6.36 3.80 -1.36
C MET A 40 -6.36 3.16 -2.75
N THR A 41 -5.62 3.73 -3.69
CA THR A 41 -5.47 3.13 -5.03
C THR A 41 -4.44 2.00 -5.01
N GLU A 42 -4.51 1.11 -6.02
CA GLU A 42 -3.52 0.05 -6.19
C GLU A 42 -2.10 0.59 -6.41
N SER A 43 -1.96 1.74 -7.07
CA SER A 43 -0.67 2.41 -7.28
C SER A 43 -0.09 2.96 -5.97
N GLU A 44 -0.93 3.56 -5.11
CA GLU A 44 -0.52 4.03 -3.78
C GLU A 44 -0.11 2.86 -2.88
N ALA A 45 -0.88 1.77 -2.89
CA ALA A 45 -0.54 0.56 -2.15
C ALA A 45 0.78 -0.08 -2.62
N SER A 46 1.04 -0.06 -3.94
CA SER A 46 2.30 -0.54 -4.51
C SER A 46 3.49 0.32 -4.11
N ALA A 47 3.33 1.65 -4.06
CA ALA A 47 4.36 2.57 -3.60
C ALA A 47 4.71 2.31 -2.12
N ILE A 48 3.70 2.09 -1.28
CA ILE A 48 3.91 1.76 0.14
C ILE A 48 4.62 0.41 0.29
N LEU A 49 4.24 -0.62 -0.47
CA LEU A 49 4.95 -1.91 -0.44
C LEU A 49 6.43 -1.77 -0.81
N GLN A 50 6.73 -0.90 -1.79
CA GLN A 50 8.11 -0.60 -2.17
C GLN A 50 8.85 0.13 -1.05
N GLU A 51 8.20 1.06 -0.35
CA GLU A 51 8.78 1.75 0.80
C GLU A 51 9.06 0.78 1.95
N ILE A 52 8.10 -0.09 2.29
CA ILE A 52 8.25 -1.19 3.28
C ILE A 52 9.44 -2.09 2.92
N ALA A 53 9.61 -2.42 1.64
CA ALA A 53 10.75 -3.21 1.16
C ALA A 53 12.09 -2.45 1.23
N SER A 54 12.07 -1.11 1.18
CA SER A 54 13.27 -0.28 1.25
C SER A 54 13.81 -0.09 2.68
N VAL A 55 12.99 -0.36 3.71
CA VAL A 55 13.39 -0.25 5.12
C VAL A 55 14.36 -1.37 5.49
N ALA A 56 15.66 -1.13 5.31
CA ALA A 56 16.72 -2.15 5.49
C ALA A 56 16.81 -2.76 6.91
N ASN A 57 16.30 -2.07 7.94
CA ASN A 57 16.25 -2.56 9.31
C ASN A 57 14.82 -2.99 9.66
N HIS A 58 14.47 -4.22 9.27
CA HIS A 58 13.24 -4.85 9.74
C HIS A 58 13.44 -5.21 11.21
N THR A 59 13.04 -4.29 12.08
CA THR A 59 13.05 -4.47 13.54
C THR A 59 12.35 -5.77 13.91
N GLU A 60 12.73 -6.41 15.02
CA GLU A 60 12.12 -7.67 15.48
C GLU A 60 10.57 -7.63 15.55
N GLU A 61 10.00 -6.43 15.71
CA GLU A 61 8.56 -6.18 15.80
C GLU A 61 7.83 -6.10 14.44
N GLY A 62 8.57 -6.03 13.33
CA GLY A 62 8.01 -5.87 11.98
C GLY A 62 7.39 -4.49 11.74
N ILE A 63 6.68 -4.35 10.62
CA ILE A 63 5.97 -3.12 10.25
C ILE A 63 4.50 -3.26 10.67
N SER A 64 4.02 -2.34 11.51
CA SER A 64 2.67 -2.37 12.06
C SER A 64 1.65 -1.76 11.09
N TYR A 65 0.36 -2.08 11.27
CA TYR A 65 -0.75 -1.43 10.54
C TYR A 65 -0.70 0.10 10.65
N ARG A 66 -0.38 0.63 11.85
CA ARG A 66 -0.24 2.07 12.09
C ARG A 66 0.90 2.67 11.27
N THR A 67 2.02 1.97 11.17
CA THR A 67 3.17 2.42 10.37
C THR A 67 2.80 2.52 8.89
N VAL A 68 2.00 1.57 8.37
CA VAL A 68 1.49 1.62 6.99
C VAL A 68 0.55 2.83 6.78
N GLN A 69 -0.31 3.13 7.75
CA GLN A 69 -1.18 4.30 7.70
C GLN A 69 -0.39 5.62 7.74
N ASP A 70 0.66 5.68 8.56
CA ASP A 70 1.55 6.86 8.63
C ASP A 70 2.33 7.06 7.32
N MET A 71 2.82 5.98 6.70
CA MET A 71 3.45 6.00 5.36
C MET A 71 2.46 6.51 4.30
N TYR A 72 1.22 6.01 4.29
CA TYR A 72 0.18 6.49 3.37
C TYR A 72 -0.13 7.98 3.56
N ALA A 73 -0.23 8.44 4.82
CA ALA A 73 -0.46 9.85 5.11
C ALA A 73 0.68 10.74 4.58
N GLY A 74 1.93 10.27 4.69
CA GLY A 74 3.10 10.91 4.08
C GLY A 74 2.97 11.00 2.56
N LEU A 75 2.70 9.87 1.89
CA LEU A 75 2.52 9.82 0.43
C LEU A 75 1.43 10.78 -0.05
N ARG A 76 0.28 10.84 0.65
CA ARG A 76 -0.82 11.74 0.31
C ARG A 76 -0.50 13.21 0.55
N ALA A 77 0.37 13.53 1.52
CA ALA A 77 0.80 14.90 1.78
C ALA A 77 1.69 15.45 0.65
N GLU A 78 2.41 14.58 -0.07
CA GLU A 78 3.20 14.96 -1.25
C GLU A 78 2.33 15.24 -2.48
N ILE A 79 1.10 14.71 -2.52
CA ILE A 79 0.15 14.97 -3.60
C ILE A 79 -0.58 16.30 -3.31
N PRO A 80 -0.37 17.35 -4.11
CA PRO A 80 -1.04 18.63 -3.89
C PRO A 80 -2.55 18.47 -4.03
N THR A 81 -3.26 18.72 -2.93
CA THR A 81 -4.72 18.69 -2.93
C THR A 81 -5.23 20.04 -3.42
N VAL A 82 -6.00 20.05 -4.52
CA VAL A 82 -6.62 21.27 -5.04
C VAL A 82 -8.09 21.27 -4.64
N ILE A 83 -8.51 22.29 -3.88
CA ILE A 83 -9.92 22.50 -3.55
C ILE A 83 -10.58 23.15 -4.77
N VAL A 84 -11.58 22.48 -5.34
CA VAL A 84 -12.38 23.00 -6.45
C VAL A 84 -13.84 23.21 -6.01
N PRO A 85 -14.52 24.25 -6.49
CA PRO A 85 -15.96 24.39 -6.33
C PRO A 85 -16.69 23.17 -6.93
N ALA A 86 -17.74 22.69 -6.25
CA ALA A 86 -18.46 21.49 -6.66
C ALA A 86 -19.09 21.62 -8.06
N ASP A 87 -19.53 22.83 -8.42
CA ASP A 87 -20.08 23.16 -9.73
C ASP A 87 -19.03 23.07 -10.85
N LEU A 88 -17.78 23.39 -10.55
CA LEU A 88 -16.67 23.26 -11.49
C LEU A 88 -16.29 21.79 -11.71
N LEU A 89 -16.30 20.98 -10.65
CA LEU A 89 -16.08 19.55 -10.75
C LEU A 89 -17.19 18.85 -11.56
N ALA A 90 -18.45 19.21 -11.33
CA ALA A 90 -19.59 18.68 -12.08
C ALA A 90 -19.46 18.95 -13.59
N ARG A 91 -19.12 20.19 -13.97
CA ARG A 91 -18.90 20.56 -15.37
C ARG A 91 -17.75 19.80 -16.01
N LEU A 92 -16.67 19.55 -15.26
CA LEU A 92 -15.54 18.78 -15.75
C LEU A 92 -15.95 17.33 -16.05
N THR A 93 -16.71 16.71 -15.14
CA THR A 93 -17.23 15.35 -15.33
C THR A 93 -18.16 15.25 -16.54
N ASP A 94 -19.04 16.24 -16.75
CA ASP A 94 -19.94 16.28 -17.92
C ASP A 94 -19.16 16.35 -19.24
N VAL A 95 -18.10 17.18 -19.29
CA VAL A 95 -17.22 17.31 -20.47
C VAL A 95 -16.44 16.02 -20.73
N VAL A 96 -15.95 15.37 -19.69
CA VAL A 96 -15.23 14.09 -19.80
C VAL A 96 -16.17 12.99 -20.30
N GLY A 97 -17.41 12.93 -19.80
CA GLY A 97 -18.40 11.96 -20.27
C GLY A 97 -18.67 12.10 -21.77
N LEU A 98 -18.89 13.33 -22.24
CA LEU A 98 -19.10 13.61 -23.67
C LEU A 98 -17.90 13.26 -24.55
N ALA A 99 -16.67 13.40 -24.04
CA ALA A 99 -15.46 13.06 -24.77
C ALA A 99 -15.27 11.55 -24.91
N LEU A 100 -15.57 10.78 -23.85
CA LEU A 100 -15.51 9.32 -23.86
C LEU A 100 -16.59 8.72 -24.79
N ASP A 101 -17.80 9.27 -24.75
CA ASP A 101 -18.89 8.84 -25.64
C ASP A 101 -18.59 9.10 -27.13
N ALA A 102 -17.71 10.06 -27.43
CA ALA A 102 -17.31 10.40 -28.80
C ALA A 102 -16.14 9.54 -29.33
N GLU A 103 -15.36 8.89 -28.47
CA GLU A 103 -14.30 7.95 -28.87
C GLU A 103 -14.84 6.54 -29.19
N ASP A 104 -16.02 6.19 -28.66
CA ASP A 104 -16.69 4.89 -28.88
C ASP A 104 -17.65 4.87 -30.10
N ALA A 105 -17.73 5.96 -30.88
CA ALA A 105 -18.64 6.14 -32.03
C ALA A 105 -17.90 6.17 -33.39
#